data_AF-A0A7H8SAL2-F1
#
_entry.id   AF-A0A7H8SAL2-F1
#
_cell.length_a   1.000
_cell.length_b   1.000
_cell.length_c   1.000
_cell.angle_alpha   90.00
_cell.angle_beta   90.00
_cell.angle_gamma   90.00
#
_symmetry.space_group_name_H-M   'P 1'
#
loop_
_entity.id
_entity.type
_entity.pdbx_description
1 polymer ?
#
loop_
_entity_poly.entity_id
_entity_poly.type
_entity_poly.pdbx_seq_one_letter_code
_entity_poly.pdbx_strand_id
1 'polypeptide(L)'
;MPQYGQSRPGNCIIPGYRYCGPGCSGPGEPVNAVDAACQAHDVCLERGGSACFCDHEFLQRLRPLINPYTAEGRHARTIHHAMRIAARFRC
;
A
#
# COMPACT_ATOMS: atom_id res chain seq x y z
N MET A 1 -17.41 14.03 1.87
CA MET A 1 -16.99 12.92 0.98
C MET A 1 -15.58 13.24 0.51
N PRO A 2 -14.52 12.56 0.97
CA PRO A 2 -13.19 12.86 0.45
C PRO A 2 -13.03 12.18 -0.91
N GLN A 3 -12.66 12.99 -1.89
CA GLN A 3 -12.39 12.58 -3.27
C GLN A 3 -11.04 11.87 -3.35
N TYR A 4 -10.97 10.68 -3.96
CA TYR A 4 -9.71 10.07 -4.40
C TYR A 4 -9.85 9.61 -5.85
N GLY A 5 -9.65 10.58 -6.74
CA GLY A 5 -9.52 10.38 -8.17
C GLY A 5 -8.60 11.46 -8.70
N GLN A 6 -7.29 11.17 -8.76
CA GLN A 6 -6.37 11.81 -9.70
C GLN A 6 -5.00 11.14 -9.66
N SER A 7 -4.77 10.29 -10.66
CA SER A 7 -3.43 9.90 -11.13
C SER A 7 -2.65 11.17 -11.49
N ARG A 8 -1.72 11.59 -10.63
CA ARG A 8 -0.72 12.64 -10.91
C ARG A 8 0.67 12.04 -10.68
N PRO A 9 1.68 12.38 -11.48
CA PRO A 9 3.05 11.91 -11.26
C PRO A 9 3.61 12.63 -10.02
N GLY A 10 3.36 12.07 -8.84
CA GLY A 10 3.67 12.68 -7.56
C GLY A 10 4.89 12.04 -6.92
N ASN A 11 5.84 12.87 -6.49
CA ASN A 11 7.06 12.46 -5.80
C ASN A 11 6.77 11.49 -4.65
N CYS A 12 7.20 10.23 -4.80
CA CYS A 12 7.21 9.26 -3.71
C CYS A 12 8.08 9.79 -2.57
N ILE A 13 7.45 10.08 -1.43
CA ILE A 13 8.13 10.61 -0.23
C ILE A 13 9.06 9.55 0.38
N ILE A 14 8.79 8.25 0.13
CA ILE A 14 9.66 7.16 0.55
C ILE A 14 10.60 6.79 -0.60
N PRO A 15 11.89 7.16 -0.54
CA PRO A 15 12.86 6.72 -1.55
C PRO A 15 12.99 5.18 -1.48
N GLY A 16 12.59 4.48 -2.55
CA GLY A 16 12.72 3.02 -2.69
C GLY A 16 11.42 2.23 -2.94
N TYR A 17 10.25 2.87 -2.95
CA TYR A 17 8.95 2.24 -3.25
C TYR A 17 8.25 2.97 -4.41
N ARG A 18 7.64 2.24 -5.36
CA ARG A 18 6.96 2.81 -6.54
C ARG A 18 5.45 2.91 -6.40
N TYR A 19 4.87 2.12 -5.50
CA TYR A 19 3.43 2.01 -5.27
C TYR A 19 3.04 2.31 -3.82
N CYS A 20 3.96 2.17 -2.86
CA CYS A 20 3.63 2.41 -1.46
C CYS A 20 3.81 3.87 -1.01
N GLY A 21 2.73 4.66 -1.06
CA GLY A 21 2.66 6.03 -0.53
C GLY A 21 1.59 6.88 -1.24
N PRO A 22 1.08 7.96 -0.61
CA PRO A 22 0.11 8.84 -1.24
C PRO A 22 0.71 9.49 -2.49
N GLY A 23 0.13 9.21 -3.66
CA GLY A 23 0.56 9.76 -4.95
C GLY A 23 1.57 8.91 -5.75
N CYS A 24 1.85 7.67 -5.32
CA CYS A 24 2.75 6.75 -6.02
C CYS A 24 1.97 5.79 -6.94
N SER A 25 1.81 6.15 -8.21
CA SER A 25 1.37 5.23 -9.28
C SER A 25 2.37 5.30 -10.43
N GLY A 26 3.62 4.88 -10.19
CA GLY A 26 4.65 4.91 -11.22
C GLY A 26 4.41 3.84 -12.30
N PRO A 27 4.72 4.10 -13.59
CA PRO A 27 4.82 3.04 -14.59
C PRO A 27 6.05 2.17 -14.35
N GLY A 28 5.86 0.85 -14.18
CA GLY A 28 6.92 -0.17 -14.17
C GLY A 28 6.63 -1.35 -13.25
N GLU A 29 7.59 -2.28 -13.10
CA GLU A 29 7.40 -3.41 -12.18
C GLU A 29 7.51 -2.97 -10.71
N PRO A 30 6.73 -3.60 -9.81
CA PRO A 30 6.88 -3.41 -8.37
C PRO A 30 8.31 -3.75 -7.97
N VAL A 31 8.92 -2.88 -7.15
CA VAL A 31 10.33 -3.04 -6.78
C VAL A 31 10.52 -4.31 -5.95
N ASN A 32 9.56 -4.60 -5.06
CA ASN A 32 9.59 -5.71 -4.10
C ASN A 32 8.18 -6.26 -3.86
N ALA A 33 8.07 -7.41 -3.17
CA ALA A 33 6.78 -8.03 -2.83
C ALA A 33 5.84 -7.11 -2.02
N VAL A 34 6.42 -6.22 -1.19
CA VAL A 34 5.69 -5.20 -0.43
C VAL A 34 5.04 -4.18 -1.38
N ASP A 35 5.76 -3.77 -2.42
CA ASP A 35 5.31 -2.81 -3.42
C ASP A 35 4.19 -3.40 -4.30
N ALA A 36 4.29 -4.70 -4.63
CA ALA A 36 3.23 -5.45 -5.30
C ALA A 36 1.95 -5.56 -4.45
N ALA A 37 2.08 -5.66 -3.13
CA ALA A 37 0.94 -5.61 -2.24
C ALA A 37 0.26 -4.23 -2.27
N CYS A 38 1.03 -3.14 -2.30
CA CYS A 38 0.47 -1.78 -2.36
C CYS A 38 -0.26 -1.54 -3.71
N GLN A 39 0.29 -2.04 -4.82
CA GLN A 39 -0.40 -2.04 -6.11
C GLN A 39 -1.74 -2.80 -6.06
N ALA A 40 -1.77 -3.99 -5.45
CA ALA A 40 -3.01 -4.77 -5.34
C ALA A 40 -4.07 -4.06 -4.49
N HIS A 41 -3.66 -3.30 -3.47
CA HIS A 41 -4.55 -2.49 -2.65
C HIS A 41 -5.18 -1.35 -3.44
N ASP A 42 -4.38 -0.60 -4.20
CA ASP A 42 -4.87 0.46 -5.08
C ASP A 42 -5.85 -0.08 -6.12
N VAL A 43 -5.52 -1.20 -6.75
CA VAL A 43 -6.39 -1.88 -7.72
C VAL A 43 -7.72 -2.32 -7.08
N CYS A 44 -7.71 -2.76 -5.82
CA CYS A 44 -8.92 -3.12 -5.10
C CYS A 44 -9.83 -1.89 -4.90
N LEU A 45 -9.25 -0.73 -4.56
CA LEU A 45 -9.99 0.52 -4.45
C LEU A 45 -10.52 0.99 -5.81
N GLU A 46 -9.71 0.92 -6.87
CA GLU A 46 -10.12 1.31 -8.24
C GLU A 46 -11.25 0.44 -8.79
N ARG A 47 -11.29 -0.84 -8.42
CA ARG A 47 -12.38 -1.76 -8.79
C ARG A 47 -13.68 -1.51 -8.02
N GLY A 48 -13.70 -0.54 -7.10
CA GLY A 48 -14.87 -0.22 -6.28
C GLY A 48 -15.01 -1.11 -5.04
N GLY A 49 -13.94 -1.79 -4.62
CA GLY A 49 -13.91 -2.50 -3.35
C GLY A 49 -14.08 -1.54 -2.17
N SER A 50 -14.71 -2.00 -1.08
CA SER A 50 -14.81 -1.17 0.11
C SER A 50 -13.42 -0.98 0.73
N ALA A 51 -13.13 0.24 1.20
CA ALA A 51 -11.82 0.56 1.78
C ALA A 51 -11.46 -0.40 2.93
N CYS A 52 -12.46 -0.75 3.76
CA CYS A 52 -12.31 -1.72 4.84
C CYS A 52 -11.91 -3.12 4.33
N PHE A 53 -12.55 -3.62 3.27
CA PHE A 53 -12.23 -4.91 2.68
C PHE A 53 -10.82 -4.91 2.07
N CYS A 54 -10.51 -3.90 1.25
CA CYS A 54 -9.22 -3.77 0.61
C CYS A 54 -8.09 -3.65 1.63
N ASP A 55 -8.27 -2.85 2.69
CA ASP A 55 -7.31 -2.72 3.79
C ASP A 55 -7.09 -4.07 4.51
N HIS A 56 -8.15 -4.83 4.77
CA HIS A 56 -8.06 -6.15 5.41
C HIS A 56 -7.30 -7.16 4.54
N GLU A 57 -7.61 -7.21 3.25
CA GLU A 57 -6.94 -8.10 2.30
C GLU A 57 -5.45 -7.75 2.19
N PHE A 58 -5.16 -6.45 2.10
CA PHE A 58 -3.80 -5.93 2.08
C PHE A 58 -3.00 -6.34 3.33
N LEU A 59 -3.58 -6.19 4.52
CA LEU A 59 -2.94 -6.61 5.77
C LEU A 59 -2.63 -8.11 5.79
N GLN A 60 -3.54 -8.95 5.29
CA GLN A 60 -3.31 -10.39 5.21
C GLN A 60 -2.17 -10.75 4.25
N ARG A 61 -2.10 -10.09 3.08
CA ARG A 61 -1.01 -10.29 2.11
C ARG A 61 0.33 -9.77 2.60
N LEU A 62 0.34 -8.66 3.34
CA LEU A 62 1.57 -8.02 3.80
C LEU A 62 2.17 -8.70 5.04
N ARG A 63 1.33 -9.33 5.88
CA ARG A 63 1.76 -10.02 7.10
C ARG A 63 2.88 -11.06 6.91
N PRO A 64 2.85 -11.97 5.91
CA PRO A 64 3.96 -12.91 5.66
C PRO A 64 5.23 -12.24 5.13
N LEU A 65 5.14 -11.03 4.58
CA LEU A 65 6.29 -10.28 4.04
C LEU A 65 7.05 -9.51 5.14
N ILE A 66 6.53 -9.49 6.38
CA ILE A 66 7.18 -8.83 7.51
C ILE A 66 8.39 -9.65 7.96
N ASN A 67 9.58 -9.12 7.66
CA ASN A 67 10.85 -9.71 8.07
C ASN A 67 11.76 -8.64 8.72
N PRO A 68 12.15 -8.80 10.01
CA PRO A 68 13.00 -7.80 10.68
C PRO A 68 14.45 -7.78 10.18
N TYR A 69 14.91 -8.84 9.49
CA TYR A 69 16.28 -9.00 9.02
C TYR A 69 16.53 -8.38 7.64
N THR A 70 15.47 -8.10 6.86
CA THR A 70 15.61 -7.44 5.55
C THR A 70 15.08 -6.01 5.61
N ALA A 71 15.66 -5.12 4.80
CA ALA A 71 15.19 -3.74 4.69
C ALA A 71 13.72 -3.72 4.24
N GLU A 72 13.35 -4.54 3.26
CA GLU A 72 11.98 -4.68 2.75
C GLU A 72 11.00 -5.14 3.83
N GLY A 73 11.37 -6.12 4.66
CA GLY A 73 10.49 -6.61 5.70
C GLY A 73 10.29 -5.63 6.86
N ARG A 74 11.29 -4.78 7.14
CA ARG A 74 11.12 -3.64 8.06
C ARG A 74 10.14 -2.62 7.50
N HIS A 75 10.21 -2.32 6.21
CA HIS A 75 9.22 -1.47 5.55
C HIS A 75 7.82 -2.11 5.56
N ALA A 76 7.71 -3.41 5.26
CA ALA A 76 6.47 -4.17 5.36
C ALA A 76 5.84 -4.03 6.74
N ARG A 77 6.65 -4.08 7.81
CA ARG A 77 6.19 -3.88 9.19
C ARG A 77 5.61 -2.48 9.39
N THR A 78 6.32 -1.45 8.96
CA THR A 78 5.89 -0.05 9.10
C THR A 78 4.58 0.19 8.34
N ILE A 79 4.50 -0.27 7.09
CA ILE A 79 3.32 -0.14 6.24
C ILE A 79 2.15 -0.93 6.82
N HIS A 80 2.38 -2.17 7.27
CA HIS A 80 1.35 -2.98 7.92
C HIS A 80 0.80 -2.28 9.17
N HIS A 81 1.65 -1.67 9.99
CA HIS A 81 1.21 -0.91 11.15
C HIS A 81 0.38 0.32 10.75
N ALA A 82 0.86 1.12 9.79
CA ALA A 82 0.14 2.30 9.31
C ALA A 82 -1.23 1.94 8.73
N MET A 83 -1.29 0.92 7.87
CA MET A 83 -2.54 0.46 7.25
C MET A 83 -3.49 -0.17 8.26
N ARG A 84 -2.99 -0.84 9.30
CA ARG A 84 -3.85 -1.35 10.38
C ARG A 84 -4.48 -0.23 11.21
N ILE A 85 -3.82 0.92 11.31
CA ILE A 85 -4.40 2.12 11.93
C ILE A 85 -5.40 2.75 10.97
N ALA A 86 -5.04 2.95 9.70
CA ALA A 86 -5.93 3.50 8.68
C ALA A 86 -7.22 2.68 8.50
N ALA A 87 -7.12 1.34 8.52
CA ALA A 87 -8.24 0.42 8.46
C ALA A 87 -9.26 0.66 9.58
N ARG A 88 -8.82 1.06 10.78
CA ARG A 88 -9.73 1.36 11.90
C ARG A 88 -10.51 2.67 11.76
N PHE A 89 -10.13 3.51 10.80
CA PHE A 89 -10.82 4.75 10.49
C PHE A 89 -11.60 4.68 9.17
N ARG A 90 -11.37 3.63 8.38
CA ARG A 90 -11.99 3.40 7.06
C ARG A 90 -12.98 2.22 7.09
N CYS A 91 -12.78 1.29 8.02
CA CYS A 91 -13.83 0.60 8.75
C CYS A 91 -14.24 1.51 9.93
#